data_AF-A0A1A7KG19-F1
#
_entry.id   AF-A0A1A7KG19-F1
#
_cell.length_a   1.000
_cell.length_b   1.000
_cell.length_c   1.000
_cell.angle_alpha   90.00
_cell.angle_beta   90.00
_cell.angle_gamma   90.00
#
_symmetry.space_group_name_H-M   'P 1'
#
loop_
_entity.id
_entity.type
_entity.pdbx_description
1 polymer ?
#
loop_
_entity_poly.entity_id
_entity_poly.type
_entity_poly.pdbx_seq_one_letter_code
_entity_poly.pdbx_strand_id
1 'polypeptide(L)'
;MKKLLFLLTLISGFFFGQNVSHFENLDSLQFTDRIAEVVILTGRNYKLYDSGEYKKRKYFQFSNADNKEDTFTVTGYKAFVGGNPALEIKGKETWGLRSVAGPFLAVYPFWLKFIDPQADRDKIIKEGNAYTPKDRFTRMIKDGNSENYWIIQF
;
A
#
# COMPACT_ATOMS: atom_id res chain seq x y z
N MET A 1 -30.00 -20.98 -32.66
CA MET A 1 -29.32 -20.74 -31.37
C MET A 1 -27.98 -20.04 -31.62
N LYS A 2 -27.99 -18.73 -31.88
CA LYS A 2 -26.78 -17.92 -32.20
C LYS A 2 -26.74 -16.56 -31.48
N LYS A 3 -27.59 -16.37 -30.45
CA LYS A 3 -27.76 -15.07 -29.77
C LYS A 3 -27.16 -15.01 -28.35
N LEU A 4 -26.47 -16.05 -27.89
CA LEU A 4 -25.92 -16.13 -26.53
C LEU A 4 -24.41 -15.82 -26.43
N LEU A 5 -23.76 -15.36 -27.51
CA LEU A 5 -22.32 -15.09 -27.51
C LEU A 5 -21.94 -13.64 -27.14
N PHE A 6 -22.92 -12.73 -27.00
CA PHE A 6 -22.66 -11.30 -26.80
C PHE A 6 -22.66 -10.84 -25.33
N LEU A 7 -23.00 -11.69 -24.37
CA LEU A 7 -22.98 -11.32 -22.94
C LEU A 7 -21.64 -11.62 -22.23
N LEU A 8 -20.74 -12.38 -22.86
CA LEU A 8 -19.44 -12.74 -22.27
C LEU A 8 -18.32 -11.72 -22.57
N THR A 9 -18.57 -10.71 -23.40
CA THR A 9 -17.59 -9.67 -23.75
C THR A 9 -17.74 -8.38 -22.94
N LEU A 10 -18.79 -8.28 -22.09
CA LEU A 10 -19.02 -7.11 -21.22
C LEU A 10 -18.37 -7.22 -19.84
N ILE A 11 -17.67 -8.33 -19.54
CA ILE A 11 -16.69 -8.38 -18.44
C ILE A 11 -15.34 -7.85 -18.96
N SER A 12 -15.42 -6.82 -19.80
CA SER A 12 -14.32 -5.96 -20.19
C SER A 12 -13.74 -5.31 -18.94
N GLY A 13 -12.74 -5.96 -18.35
CA GLY A 13 -11.38 -5.41 -18.31
C GLY A 13 -11.18 -4.08 -17.61
N PHE A 14 -12.09 -3.61 -16.76
CA PHE A 14 -11.86 -2.47 -15.90
C PHE A 14 -10.98 -2.85 -14.70
N PHE A 15 -9.77 -3.34 -14.99
CA PHE A 15 -8.64 -3.22 -14.08
C PHE A 15 -8.19 -1.76 -14.07
N PHE A 16 -9.05 -0.85 -13.61
CA PHE A 16 -8.58 0.45 -13.14
C PHE A 16 -7.80 0.16 -11.87
N GLY A 17 -6.49 -0.07 -12.01
CA GLY A 17 -5.58 -0.12 -10.87
C GLY A 17 -5.81 1.14 -10.05
N GLN A 18 -6.33 0.97 -8.83
CA GLN A 18 -6.60 2.09 -7.94
C GLN A 18 -5.28 2.78 -7.65
N ASN A 19 -5.13 4.04 -8.07
CA ASN A 19 -3.85 4.74 -7.95
C ASN A 19 -3.49 4.93 -6.45
N VAL A 20 -2.20 5.07 -6.16
CA VAL A 20 -1.66 5.35 -4.81
C VAL A 20 -2.31 6.58 -4.18
N SER A 21 -2.83 7.52 -4.99
CA SER A 21 -3.62 8.67 -4.53
C SER A 21 -4.85 8.29 -3.70
N HIS A 22 -5.33 7.04 -3.77
CA HIS A 22 -6.35 6.46 -2.88
C HIS A 22 -5.94 6.50 -1.40
N PHE A 23 -4.65 6.65 -1.14
CA PHE A 23 -4.04 6.70 0.17
C PHE A 23 -3.49 8.08 0.54
N GLU A 24 -3.96 9.15 -0.09
CA GLU A 24 -3.53 10.52 0.18
C GLU A 24 -4.69 11.39 0.68
N ASN A 25 -4.37 12.45 1.43
CA ASN A 25 -5.32 13.48 1.86
C ASN A 25 -6.52 12.95 2.67
N LEU A 26 -6.29 11.90 3.46
CA LEU A 26 -7.30 11.22 4.25
C LEU A 26 -7.51 11.90 5.60
N ASP A 27 -8.72 11.91 6.13
CA ASP A 27 -8.89 12.13 7.58
C ASP A 27 -8.45 10.90 8.39
N SER A 28 -8.43 11.03 9.72
CA SER A 28 -7.94 9.95 10.59
C SER A 28 -8.77 8.67 10.51
N LEU A 29 -10.09 8.78 10.30
CA LEU A 29 -10.97 7.60 10.23
C LEU A 29 -10.75 6.88 8.90
N GLN A 30 -10.77 7.63 7.80
CA GLN A 30 -10.46 7.13 6.47
C GLN A 30 -9.08 6.47 6.43
N PHE A 31 -8.07 7.05 7.09
CA PHE A 31 -6.74 6.46 7.14
C PHE A 31 -6.72 5.12 7.86
N THR A 32 -7.43 4.98 8.99
CA THR A 32 -7.57 3.70 9.69
C THR A 32 -8.29 2.65 8.84
N ASP A 33 -9.35 3.04 8.13
CA ASP A 33 -10.06 2.14 7.21
C ASP A 33 -9.16 1.66 6.07
N ARG A 34 -8.32 2.56 5.54
CA ARG A 34 -7.35 2.22 4.49
C ARG A 34 -6.26 1.28 4.98
N ILE A 35 -5.80 1.42 6.23
CA ILE A 35 -4.87 0.46 6.84
C ILE A 35 -5.54 -0.91 6.96
N ALA A 36 -6.80 -0.97 7.41
CA ALA A 36 -7.54 -2.23 7.48
C ALA A 36 -7.68 -2.89 6.09
N GLU A 37 -7.97 -2.10 5.05
CA GLU A 37 -7.99 -2.59 3.65
C GLU A 37 -6.64 -3.21 3.25
N VAL A 38 -5.53 -2.54 3.56
CA VAL A 38 -4.17 -3.04 3.27
C VAL A 38 -3.89 -4.35 4.00
N VAL A 39 -4.27 -4.45 5.28
CA VAL A 39 -4.07 -5.66 6.08
C VAL A 39 -4.91 -6.83 5.55
N ILE A 40 -6.18 -6.59 5.22
CA ILE A 40 -7.07 -7.61 4.64
C ILE A 40 -6.52 -8.12 3.31
N LEU A 41 -5.96 -7.23 2.47
CA LEU A 41 -5.41 -7.58 1.17
C LEU A 41 -4.24 -8.58 1.24
N THR A 42 -3.54 -8.65 2.38
CA THR A 42 -2.47 -9.63 2.60
C THR A 42 -2.97 -11.08 2.61
N GLY A 43 -4.27 -11.30 2.90
CA GLY A 43 -4.85 -12.63 3.11
C GLY A 43 -4.36 -13.35 4.37
N ARG A 44 -3.65 -12.66 5.27
CA ARG A 44 -3.05 -13.23 6.48
C ARG A 44 -3.79 -12.79 7.74
N ASN A 45 -3.72 -13.60 8.80
CA ASN A 45 -4.35 -13.32 10.09
C ASN A 45 -3.50 -12.37 10.95
N TYR A 46 -3.20 -11.19 10.40
CA TYR A 46 -2.45 -10.15 11.09
C TYR A 46 -3.26 -9.51 12.21
N LYS A 47 -2.63 -9.34 13.38
CA LYS A 47 -3.15 -8.57 14.51
C LYS A 47 -2.20 -7.44 14.83
N LEU A 48 -2.76 -6.25 15.04
CA LEU A 48 -1.99 -5.08 15.50
C LEU A 48 -1.38 -5.42 16.86
N TYR A 49 -0.07 -5.26 17.00
CA TYR A 49 0.62 -5.48 18.29
C TYR A 49 1.36 -4.24 18.78
N ASP A 50 1.71 -3.31 17.88
CA ASP A 50 2.28 -2.01 18.26
C ASP A 50 1.85 -0.92 17.27
N SER A 51 1.75 0.30 17.77
CA SER A 51 1.52 1.49 16.95
C SER A 51 2.03 2.73 17.67
N GLY A 52 2.54 3.69 16.91
CA GLY A 52 3.07 4.91 17.49
C GLY A 52 3.36 5.98 16.44
N GLU A 53 4.01 7.04 16.89
CA GLU A 53 4.43 8.15 16.03
C GLU A 53 5.91 8.47 16.25
N TYR A 54 6.66 8.57 15.16
CA TYR A 54 8.07 8.97 15.19
C TYR A 54 8.38 9.89 14.01
N LYS A 55 8.98 11.06 14.27
CA LYS A 55 9.35 12.06 13.24
C LYS A 55 8.19 12.38 12.26
N LYS A 56 6.99 12.66 12.79
CA LYS A 56 5.75 12.94 12.01
C LYS A 56 5.26 11.78 11.13
N ARG A 57 5.74 10.56 11.40
CA ARG A 57 5.28 9.34 10.76
C ARG A 57 4.55 8.49 11.76
N LYS A 58 3.34 8.06 11.41
CA LYS A 58 2.59 7.11 12.21
C LYS A 58 2.92 5.71 11.71
N TYR A 59 3.19 4.78 12.60
CA TYR A 59 3.46 3.40 12.24
C TYR A 59 2.46 2.46 12.90
N PHE A 60 2.18 1.35 12.24
CA PHE A 60 1.32 0.28 12.70
C PHE A 60 2.04 -1.04 12.41
N GLN A 61 2.36 -1.78 13.45
CA GLN A 61 3.04 -3.06 13.34
C GLN A 61 2.07 -4.19 13.67
N PHE A 62 2.09 -5.19 12.80
CA PHE A 62 1.21 -6.34 12.85
C PHE A 62 2.03 -7.63 12.92
N SER A 63 1.54 -8.59 13.69
CA SER A 63 2.11 -9.95 13.78
C SER A 63 1.04 -10.94 13.35
N ASN A 64 1.44 -11.94 12.58
CA ASN A 64 0.51 -12.99 12.21
C ASN A 64 0.17 -13.79 13.48
N ALA A 65 -1.12 -14.04 13.70
CA ALA A 65 -1.59 -14.80 14.85
C ALA A 65 -1.04 -16.24 14.84
N ASP A 66 -0.84 -16.81 13.65
CA ASP A 66 -0.42 -18.20 13.45
C ASP A 66 1.11 -18.35 13.44
N ASN A 67 1.85 -17.27 13.13
CA ASN A 67 3.31 -17.22 13.16
C ASN A 67 3.82 -15.82 13.58
N LYS A 68 4.39 -15.69 14.78
CA LYS A 68 4.83 -14.38 15.31
C LYS A 68 6.04 -13.77 14.60
N GLU A 69 6.82 -14.56 13.87
CA GLU A 69 7.95 -14.07 13.07
C GLU A 69 7.50 -13.41 11.77
N ASP A 70 6.30 -13.76 11.30
CA ASP A 70 5.65 -13.12 10.17
C ASP A 70 5.06 -11.77 10.60
N THR A 71 5.81 -10.70 10.33
CA THR A 71 5.47 -9.33 10.72
C THR A 71 5.23 -8.43 9.52
N PHE A 72 4.35 -7.46 9.69
CA PHE A 72 3.94 -6.54 8.64
C PHE A 72 3.83 -5.13 9.23
N THR A 73 4.35 -4.12 8.52
CA THR A 73 4.37 -2.75 8.99
C THR A 73 3.75 -1.83 7.96
N VAL A 74 2.83 -0.98 8.41
CA VAL A 74 2.28 0.12 7.63
C VAL A 74 2.78 1.43 8.24
N THR A 75 3.34 2.31 7.41
CA THR A 75 3.75 3.65 7.83
C THR A 75 2.97 4.69 7.04
N GLY A 76 2.45 5.70 7.74
CA GLY A 76 1.85 6.88 7.16
C GLY A 76 2.58 8.16 7.53
N TYR A 77 2.20 9.25 6.88
CA TYR A 77 2.67 10.59 7.15
C TYR A 77 1.50 11.53 7.40
N LYS A 78 1.76 12.57 8.20
CA LYS A 78 0.84 13.68 8.42
C LYS A 78 1.19 14.85 7.50
N ALA A 79 0.17 15.46 6.89
CA ALA A 79 0.30 16.66 6.07
C ALA A 79 -0.77 17.69 6.45
N PHE A 80 -0.58 18.93 6.01
CA PHE A 80 -1.57 20.01 6.13
C PHE A 80 -1.90 20.51 4.72
N VAL A 81 -3.14 20.27 4.29
CA VAL A 81 -3.60 20.59 2.93
C VAL A 81 -4.38 21.90 2.94
N GLY A 82 -4.17 22.74 1.93
CA GLY A 82 -4.83 24.05 1.83
C GLY A 82 -4.32 25.10 2.81
N GLY A 83 -3.15 24.88 3.43
CA GLY A 83 -2.47 25.88 4.25
C GLY A 83 -1.72 26.90 3.40
N ASN A 84 -1.62 28.13 3.90
CA ASN A 84 -0.78 29.18 3.35
C ASN A 84 -0.02 29.87 4.51
N PRO A 85 1.26 29.53 4.74
CA PRO A 85 2.05 30.12 5.82
C PRO A 85 2.19 31.64 5.71
N ALA A 86 2.22 32.19 4.49
CA ALA A 86 2.33 33.64 4.26
C ALA A 86 1.05 34.39 4.67
N LEU A 87 -0.08 33.70 4.76
CA LEU A 87 -1.35 34.22 5.23
C LEU A 87 -1.73 33.68 6.63
N GLU A 88 -0.82 33.00 7.31
CA GLU A 88 -1.05 32.33 8.60
C GLU A 88 -2.19 31.29 8.59
N ILE A 89 -2.55 30.79 7.40
CA ILE A 89 -3.58 29.76 7.24
C ILE A 89 -2.93 28.39 7.45
N LYS A 90 -3.32 27.68 8.52
CA LYS A 90 -2.70 26.39 8.89
C LYS A 90 -3.06 25.22 7.97
N GLY A 91 -4.18 25.29 7.24
CA GLY A 91 -4.72 24.18 6.43
C GLY A 91 -5.40 23.08 7.27
N LYS A 92 -5.97 22.09 6.60
CA LYS A 92 -6.60 20.92 7.23
C LYS A 92 -5.57 19.81 7.40
N GLU A 93 -5.47 19.25 8.61
CA GLU A 93 -4.65 18.07 8.86
C GLU A 93 -5.19 16.87 8.05
N THR A 94 -4.30 16.20 7.32
CA THR A 94 -4.59 14.99 6.57
C THR A 94 -3.49 13.95 6.79
N TRP A 95 -3.82 12.70 6.47
CA TRP A 95 -2.94 11.56 6.52
C TRP A 95 -2.74 10.99 5.13
N GLY A 96 -1.57 10.40 4.91
CA GLY A 96 -1.30 9.60 3.74
C GLY A 96 -0.45 8.38 4.04
N LEU A 97 -0.51 7.38 3.17
CA LEU A 97 0.34 6.20 3.24
C LEU A 97 1.75 6.54 2.74
N ARG A 98 2.77 6.11 3.48
CA ARG A 98 4.19 6.33 3.15
C ARG A 98 4.89 5.05 2.70
N SER A 99 4.60 3.95 3.38
CA SER A 99 5.18 2.66 3.03
C SER A 99 4.41 1.50 3.60
N VAL A 100 4.54 0.36 2.93
CA VAL A 100 4.09 -0.95 3.37
C VAL A 100 5.28 -1.88 3.36
N ALA A 101 5.55 -2.57 4.47
CA ALA A 101 6.70 -3.44 4.60
C ALA A 101 6.32 -4.78 5.24
N GLY A 102 6.97 -5.86 4.81
CA GLY A 102 6.64 -7.22 5.24
C GLY A 102 7.24 -8.29 4.34
N PRO A 103 6.90 -9.58 4.56
CA PRO A 103 7.22 -10.64 3.61
C PRO A 103 6.71 -10.33 2.20
N PHE A 104 7.45 -10.77 1.19
CA PHE A 104 7.09 -10.52 -0.22
C PHE A 104 5.62 -10.84 -0.52
N LEU A 105 5.15 -12.02 -0.11
CA LEU A 105 3.78 -12.47 -0.37
C LEU A 105 2.71 -11.68 0.40
N ALA A 106 3.08 -10.95 1.46
CA ALA A 106 2.18 -10.05 2.17
C ALA A 106 2.08 -8.68 1.46
N VAL A 107 3.17 -8.18 0.89
CA VAL A 107 3.20 -6.86 0.24
C VAL A 107 2.85 -6.89 -1.25
N TYR A 108 3.14 -7.99 -1.95
CA TYR A 108 2.89 -8.11 -3.39
C TYR A 108 1.42 -7.93 -3.81
N PRO A 109 0.41 -8.42 -3.05
CA PRO A 109 -1.00 -8.13 -3.35
C PRO A 109 -1.31 -6.62 -3.40
N PHE A 110 -0.69 -5.82 -2.53
CA PHE A 110 -0.80 -4.36 -2.57
C PHE A 110 -0.22 -3.80 -3.87
N TRP A 111 0.99 -4.22 -4.22
CA TRP A 111 1.67 -3.79 -5.45
C TRP A 111 0.81 -4.07 -6.68
N LEU A 112 0.29 -5.29 -6.79
CA LEU A 112 -0.55 -5.72 -7.90
C LEU A 112 -1.87 -4.93 -7.98
N LYS A 113 -2.52 -4.67 -6.84
CA LYS A 113 -3.82 -3.96 -6.83
C LYS A 113 -3.69 -2.47 -7.14
N PHE A 114 -2.70 -1.81 -6.54
CA PHE A 114 -2.67 -0.34 -6.48
C PHE A 114 -1.60 0.33 -7.36
N ILE A 115 -0.57 -0.42 -7.78
CA ILE A 115 0.59 0.17 -8.45
C ILE A 115 0.68 -0.34 -9.88
N ASP A 116 0.86 -1.66 -10.03
CA ASP A 116 1.07 -2.32 -11.31
C ASP A 116 0.33 -3.67 -11.37
N PRO A 117 -0.90 -3.70 -11.94
CA PRO A 117 -1.69 -4.91 -12.12
C PRO A 117 -1.10 -5.94 -13.09
N GLN A 118 -0.06 -5.55 -13.85
CA GLN A 118 0.62 -6.42 -14.80
C GLN A 118 2.01 -6.84 -14.30
N ALA A 119 2.33 -6.54 -13.04
CA ALA A 119 3.63 -6.82 -12.44
C ALA A 119 3.98 -8.31 -12.48
N ASP A 120 5.10 -8.64 -13.12
CA ASP A 120 5.66 -9.99 -13.12
C ASP A 120 6.31 -10.30 -11.77
N ARG A 121 5.67 -11.20 -11.01
CA ARG A 121 6.12 -11.63 -9.69
C ARG A 121 7.54 -12.18 -9.70
N ASP A 122 7.85 -13.07 -10.64
CA ASP A 122 9.09 -13.85 -10.63
C ASP A 122 10.25 -12.97 -11.07
N LYS A 123 10.01 -12.05 -12.01
CA LYS A 123 10.96 -10.99 -12.37
C LYS A 123 11.32 -10.14 -11.15
N ILE A 124 10.33 -9.68 -10.39
CA ILE A 124 10.58 -8.81 -9.23
C ILE A 124 11.41 -9.53 -8.15
N ILE A 125 11.07 -10.79 -7.84
CA ILE A 125 11.84 -11.60 -6.89
C ILE A 125 13.30 -11.74 -7.36
N LYS A 126 13.51 -12.01 -8.65
CA LYS A 126 14.84 -12.17 -9.24
C LYS A 126 15.65 -10.87 -9.22
N GLU A 127 15.03 -9.73 -9.52
CA GLU A 127 15.70 -8.44 -9.59
C GLU A 127 15.86 -7.77 -8.22
N GLY A 128 15.12 -8.23 -7.20
CA GLY A 128 15.14 -7.65 -5.85
C GLY A 128 14.45 -6.29 -5.76
N ASN A 129 13.82 -5.82 -6.84
CA ASN A 129 13.15 -4.54 -6.89
C ASN A 129 12.08 -4.48 -8.01
N ALA A 130 11.20 -3.50 -7.91
CA ALA A 130 10.21 -3.13 -8.92
C ALA A 130 10.02 -1.62 -8.92
N TYR A 131 9.84 -1.03 -10.11
CA TYR A 131 9.54 0.39 -10.28
C TYR A 131 8.27 0.53 -11.12
N THR A 132 7.44 1.51 -10.78
CA THR A 132 6.32 1.87 -11.65
C THR A 132 6.79 2.82 -12.74
N PRO A 133 6.30 2.72 -13.98
CA PRO A 133 6.58 3.72 -15.00
C PRO A 133 5.85 5.05 -14.75
N LYS A 134 4.89 5.09 -13.82
CA LYS A 134 4.05 6.26 -13.55
C LYS A 134 4.81 7.39 -12.84
N ASP A 135 5.73 7.04 -11.96
CA ASP A 135 6.55 7.99 -11.21
C ASP A 135 7.85 7.33 -10.71
N ARG A 136 8.85 8.15 -10.39
CA ARG A 136 10.19 7.67 -9.99
C ARG A 136 10.35 7.39 -8.49
N PHE A 137 9.33 7.70 -7.69
CA PHE A 137 9.37 7.63 -6.22
C PHE A 137 8.73 6.33 -5.72
N THR A 138 7.69 5.85 -6.40
CA THR A 138 7.01 4.61 -6.08
C THR A 138 7.83 3.40 -6.52
N ARG A 139 8.24 2.59 -5.55
CA ARG A 139 9.07 1.41 -5.78
C ARG A 139 8.84 0.34 -4.74
N MET A 140 9.10 -0.91 -5.12
CA MET A 140 9.22 -2.03 -4.20
C MET A 140 10.67 -2.49 -4.18
N ILE A 141 11.25 -2.66 -3.01
CA ILE A 141 12.65 -3.08 -2.86
C ILE A 141 12.76 -4.17 -1.79
N LYS A 142 13.65 -5.12 -2.02
CA LYS A 142 14.06 -6.07 -0.99
C LYS A 142 14.91 -5.34 0.06
N ASP A 143 14.64 -5.58 1.34
CA ASP A 143 15.48 -5.06 2.42
C ASP A 143 16.84 -5.78 2.41
N GLY A 144 17.92 -5.01 2.40
CA GLY A 144 19.28 -5.56 2.44
C GLY A 144 19.63 -6.24 3.76
N ASN A 145 18.90 -5.92 4.84
CA ASN A 145 19.15 -6.47 6.18
C ASN A 145 18.28 -7.68 6.51
N SER A 146 17.39 -8.11 5.61
CA SER A 146 16.50 -9.25 5.83
C SER A 146 16.28 -10.04 4.55
N GLU A 147 16.45 -11.36 4.63
CA GLU A 147 16.35 -12.23 3.46
C GLU A 147 14.96 -12.26 2.83
N ASN A 148 13.92 -11.94 3.60
CA ASN A 148 12.52 -12.11 3.20
C ASN A 148 11.67 -10.85 3.35
N TYR A 149 12.26 -9.71 3.74
CA TYR A 149 11.51 -8.48 3.95
C TYR A 149 11.56 -7.57 2.72
N TRP A 150 10.43 -6.97 2.40
CA TRP A 150 10.25 -6.11 1.24
C TRP A 150 9.54 -4.84 1.67
N ILE A 151 9.87 -3.73 1.01
CA ILE A 151 9.35 -2.41 1.33
C ILE A 151 8.80 -1.78 0.05
N ILE A 152 7.51 -1.47 0.06
CA ILE A 152 6.87 -0.59 -0.92
C ILE A 152 6.95 0.84 -0.36
N GLN A 153 7.50 1.76 -1.15
CA GLN A 153 7.65 3.18 -0.80
C GLN A 153 6.88 4.04 -1.80
N PHE A 154 6.37 5.18 -1.31
CA PHE A 154 5.71 6.24 -2.08
C PHE A 154 6.41 7.59 -1.83
#